data_AF-A0A919AZ24-F1
#
_entry.id   AF-A0A919AZ24-F1
#
_cell.length_a   1.000
_cell.length_b   1.000
_cell.length_c   1.000
_cell.angle_alpha   90.00
_cell.angle_beta   90.00
_cell.angle_gamma   90.00
#
_symmetry.space_group_name_H-M   'P 1'
#
loop_
_entity.id
_entity.type
_entity.pdbx_description
1 polymer ?
#
loop_
_entity_poly.entity_id
_entity_poly.type
_entity_poly.pdbx_seq_one_letter_code
_entity_poly.pdbx_strand_id
1 'polypeptide(L)'
;MMHRPDIFADTRSRLHPKLELLVPSLLPQGRRQGMEWIALNPTRTDRKLGSFRINLKSGAWADFATGDSGGDLVSLASYLYGLPPLEAVKLVRRMAGVAND
;
A
#
# COMPACT_ATOMS: atom_id res chain seq x y z
N MET A 1 3.70 -24.07 -22.41
CA MET A 1 2.53 -23.72 -21.57
C MET A 1 2.90 -22.47 -20.79
N MET A 2 2.41 -21.28 -21.16
CA MET A 2 2.75 -20.04 -20.46
C MET A 2 1.95 -19.98 -19.15
N HIS A 3 2.63 -20.03 -18.01
CA HIS A 3 2.02 -19.79 -16.71
C HIS A 3 1.62 -18.31 -16.65
N ARG A 4 0.33 -17.99 -16.72
CA ARG A 4 -0.11 -16.62 -16.41
C ARG A 4 0.19 -16.39 -14.93
N PRO A 5 1.00 -15.38 -14.58
CA PRO A 5 1.24 -15.09 -13.18
C PRO A 5 -0.08 -14.70 -12.49
N ASP A 6 -0.23 -15.12 -11.25
CA ASP A 6 -1.30 -14.63 -10.36
C ASP A 6 -1.26 -13.10 -10.37
N ILE A 7 -2.40 -12.46 -10.68
CA ILE A 7 -2.50 -11.01 -10.84
C ILE A 7 -2.02 -10.26 -9.59
N PHE A 8 -2.20 -10.85 -8.40
CA PHE A 8 -1.69 -10.27 -7.15
C PHE A 8 -0.17 -10.37 -7.08
N ALA A 9 0.42 -11.53 -7.39
CA ALA A 9 1.87 -11.71 -7.43
C ALA A 9 2.55 -10.81 -8.48
N ASP A 10 2.00 -10.72 -9.70
CA ASP A 10 2.50 -9.83 -10.74
C ASP A 10 2.41 -8.36 -10.30
N THR A 11 1.26 -7.96 -9.75
CA THR A 11 1.07 -6.59 -9.25
C THR A 11 2.08 -6.27 -8.16
N ARG A 12 2.27 -7.13 -7.16
CA ARG A 12 3.28 -6.95 -6.11
C ARG A 12 4.68 -6.73 -6.69
N SER A 13 5.10 -7.57 -7.64
CA SER A 13 6.40 -7.46 -8.29
C SER A 13 6.58 -6.12 -9.00
N ARG A 14 5.55 -5.65 -9.72
CA ARG A 14 5.58 -4.37 -10.45
C ARG A 14 5.56 -3.14 -9.56
N LEU A 15 4.91 -3.22 -8.40
CA LEU A 15 4.80 -2.10 -7.46
C LEU A 15 6.01 -1.98 -6.53
N HIS A 16 6.66 -3.09 -6.20
CA HIS A 16 7.79 -3.14 -5.28
C HIS A 16 8.89 -2.08 -5.57
N PRO A 17 9.42 -1.92 -6.81
CA PRO A 17 10.43 -0.90 -7.09
C PRO A 17 9.89 0.54 -7.03
N LYS A 18 8.57 0.73 -6.91
CA LYS A 18 7.89 2.03 -6.91
C LYS A 18 7.33 2.40 -5.53
N LEU A 19 7.56 1.61 -4.48
CA LEU A 19 6.98 1.83 -3.15
C LEU A 19 7.31 3.22 -2.58
N GLU A 20 8.54 3.68 -2.75
CA GLU A 20 8.97 5.01 -2.27
C GLU A 20 8.23 6.17 -2.96
N LEU A 21 7.71 5.97 -4.17
CA LEU A 21 6.91 6.96 -4.90
C LEU A 21 5.41 6.84 -4.58
N LEU A 22 4.91 5.61 -4.49
CA LEU A 22 3.48 5.34 -4.37
C LEU A 22 2.94 5.55 -2.97
N VAL A 23 3.70 5.17 -1.93
CA VAL A 23 3.25 5.30 -0.54
C VAL A 23 2.99 6.77 -0.16
N PRO A 24 3.88 7.74 -0.48
CA PRO A 24 3.58 9.17 -0.26
C PRO A 24 2.38 9.67 -1.06
N SER A 25 2.13 9.11 -2.25
CA SER A 25 0.96 9.49 -3.06
C SER A 25 -0.36 9.02 -2.42
N LEU A 26 -0.35 7.84 -1.77
CA LEU A 26 -1.50 7.32 -1.01
C LEU A 26 -1.70 8.05 0.32
N LEU A 27 -0.61 8.45 0.97
CA LEU A 27 -0.60 9.02 2.32
C LEU A 27 0.22 10.31 2.37
N PRO A 28 -0.23 11.40 1.71
CA PRO A 28 0.57 12.60 1.47
C PRO A 28 0.90 13.39 2.73
N GLN A 29 0.13 13.22 3.80
CA GLN A 29 0.37 13.87 5.09
C GLN A 29 1.35 13.10 5.99
N GLY A 30 1.88 11.98 5.51
CA GLY A 30 2.90 11.22 6.23
C GLY A 30 4.30 11.80 6.06
N ARG A 31 5.26 11.14 6.69
CA ARG A 31 6.69 11.47 6.59
C ARG A 31 7.55 10.21 6.61
N ARG A 32 8.72 10.31 5.98
CA ARG A 32 9.72 9.24 6.01
C ARG A 32 10.44 9.23 7.35
N GLN A 33 10.59 8.03 7.93
CA GLN A 33 11.48 7.76 9.06
C GLN A 33 12.27 6.48 8.76
N GLY A 34 13.52 6.64 8.32
CA GLY A 34 14.36 5.51 7.90
C GLY A 34 13.77 4.77 6.69
N MET A 35 13.43 3.50 6.89
CA MET A 35 12.81 2.63 5.87
C MET A 35 11.28 2.64 5.94
N GLU A 36 10.69 3.51 6.75
CA GLU A 36 9.24 3.54 6.92
C GLU A 36 8.65 4.88 6.54
N TRP A 37 7.39 4.84 6.13
CA TRP A 37 6.49 5.97 6.04
C TRP A 37 5.54 5.94 7.22
N ILE A 38 5.53 7.02 8.00
CA ILE A 38 4.65 7.18 9.14
C ILE A 38 3.58 8.19 8.76
N ALA A 39 2.32 7.79 8.85
CA ALA A 39 1.18 8.61 8.46
C ALA A 39 0.11 8.64 9.55
N LEU A 40 -0.86 9.54 9.39
CA LEU A 40 -2.13 9.42 10.08
C LEU A 40 -2.95 8.37 9.33
N ASN A 41 -3.65 7.50 10.05
CA ASN A 41 -4.55 6.57 9.42
C ASN A 41 -5.89 7.26 9.07
N PRO A 42 -6.22 7.43 7.77
CA PRO A 42 -7.45 8.13 7.37
C PRO A 42 -8.73 7.30 7.60
N THR A 43 -8.62 5.99 7.89
CA THR A 43 -9.79 5.12 8.14
C THR A 43 -10.31 5.19 9.58
N ARG A 44 -9.63 5.95 10.44
CA ARG A 44 -10.07 6.23 11.82
C ARG A 44 -9.85 7.69 12.17
N THR A 45 -10.38 8.14 13.33
CA THR A 45 -10.15 9.51 13.83
C THR A 45 -8.73 9.66 14.41
N ASP A 46 -7.72 9.49 13.56
CA ASP A 46 -6.32 9.59 13.96
C ASP A 46 -5.84 11.05 14.00
N ARG A 47 -5.15 11.40 15.07
CA ARG A 47 -4.62 12.76 15.32
C ARG A 47 -3.13 12.75 15.66
N LYS A 48 -2.50 11.57 15.74
CA LYS A 48 -1.11 11.42 16.17
C LYS A 48 -0.36 10.51 15.22
N LEU A 49 0.67 11.06 14.57
CA LEU A 49 1.62 10.24 13.82
C LEU A 49 2.28 9.20 14.74
N GLY A 50 2.45 7.99 14.24
CA GLY A 50 3.27 6.96 14.90
C GLY A 50 2.71 5.56 14.80
N SER A 51 1.39 5.38 14.97
CA SER A 51 0.80 4.05 14.98
C SER A 51 0.64 3.45 13.59
N PHE A 52 0.42 4.27 12.57
CA PHE A 52 0.26 3.81 11.20
C PHE A 52 1.57 3.93 10.42
N ARG A 53 2.16 2.77 10.12
CA ARG A 53 3.51 2.65 9.55
C ARG A 53 3.49 1.74 8.34
N ILE A 54 4.20 2.15 7.30
CA ILE A 54 4.34 1.41 6.05
C ILE A 54 5.84 1.23 5.78
N ASN A 55 6.29 -0.01 5.64
CA ASN A 55 7.66 -0.30 5.28
C ASN A 55 7.88 -0.03 3.78
N LEU A 56 8.76 0.91 3.44
CA LEU A 56 9.05 1.32 2.07
C LEU A 56 9.87 0.30 1.28
N LYS A 57 10.45 -0.70 1.95
CA LYS A 57 11.13 -1.82 1.29
C LYS A 57 10.18 -2.96 0.95
N SER A 58 9.38 -3.43 1.91
CA SER A 58 8.51 -4.58 1.68
C SER A 58 7.13 -4.20 1.16
N GLY A 59 6.64 -3.00 1.46
CA GLY A 59 5.26 -2.58 1.23
C GLY A 59 4.30 -3.07 2.32
N ALA A 60 4.79 -3.80 3.31
CA ALA A 60 4.00 -4.21 4.46
C ALA A 60 3.65 -3.01 5.34
N TRP A 61 2.47 -3.05 5.96
CA TRP A 61 1.96 -1.97 6.79
C TRP A 61 1.22 -2.50 8.01
N ALA A 62 1.14 -1.66 9.03
CA ALA A 62 0.35 -1.92 10.22
C ALA A 62 -0.15 -0.61 10.84
N ASP A 63 -1.35 -0.64 11.41
CA ASP A 63 -1.80 0.31 12.42
C ASP A 63 -1.69 -0.34 13.81
N PHE A 64 -0.63 0.00 14.55
CA PHE A 64 -0.38 -0.53 15.89
C PHE A 64 -1.43 -0.10 16.94
N ALA A 65 -2.31 0.86 16.62
CA ALA A 65 -3.38 1.27 17.52
C ALA A 65 -4.64 0.40 17.40
N THR A 66 -4.88 -0.23 16.24
CA THR A 66 -6.07 -1.09 16.01
C THR A 66 -5.71 -2.56 15.80
N GLY A 67 -4.45 -2.85 15.44
CA GLY A 67 -3.99 -4.19 15.07
C GLY A 67 -4.20 -4.52 13.60
N ASP A 68 -4.81 -3.62 12.81
CA ASP A 68 -4.95 -3.80 11.37
C ASP A 68 -3.57 -3.85 10.71
N SER A 69 -3.39 -4.76 9.76
CA SER A 69 -2.13 -4.89 9.04
C SER A 69 -2.32 -5.57 7.69
N GLY A 70 -1.31 -5.44 6.84
CA GLY A 70 -1.26 -6.09 5.54
C GLY A 70 0.17 -6.19 5.00
N GLY A 71 0.38 -7.13 4.09
CA GLY A 71 1.72 -7.46 3.60
C GLY A 71 2.19 -6.67 2.38
N ASP A 72 1.32 -5.89 1.75
CA ASP A 72 1.62 -5.24 0.47
C ASP A 72 0.76 -3.99 0.20
N LEU A 73 1.10 -3.28 -0.88
CA LEU A 73 0.40 -2.07 -1.30
C LEU A 73 -1.04 -2.31 -1.78
N VAL A 74 -1.37 -3.52 -2.24
CA VAL A 74 -2.74 -3.89 -2.64
C VAL A 74 -3.63 -3.96 -1.40
N SER A 75 -3.19 -4.63 -0.34
CA SER A 75 -3.86 -4.70 0.94
C SER A 75 -3.96 -3.32 1.60
N LEU A 76 -2.93 -2.48 1.47
CA LEU A 76 -2.97 -1.10 1.94
C LEU A 76 -4.07 -0.31 1.23
N ALA A 77 -4.11 -0.36 -0.11
CA ALA A 77 -5.16 0.32 -0.87
C ALA A 77 -6.57 -0.23 -0.58
N SER A 78 -6.71 -1.55 -0.45
CA SER A 78 -7.97 -2.16 -0.03
C SER A 78 -8.45 -1.60 1.31
N TYR A 79 -7.55 -1.49 2.29
CA TYR A 79 -7.84 -0.94 3.61
C TYR A 79 -8.21 0.54 3.56
N LEU A 80 -7.38 1.37 2.91
CA LEU A 80 -7.55 2.82 2.85
C LEU A 80 -8.85 3.24 2.13
N TYR A 81 -9.25 2.48 1.10
CA TYR A 81 -10.39 2.84 0.25
C TYR A 81 -11.62 1.93 0.44
N GLY A 82 -11.57 0.95 1.35
CA GLY A 82 -12.65 -0.03 1.53
C GLY A 82 -12.95 -0.84 0.26
N LEU A 83 -11.94 -1.09 -0.57
CA LEU A 83 -12.11 -1.75 -1.87
C LEU A 83 -11.90 -3.27 -1.77
N PRO A 84 -12.65 -4.06 -2.56
CA PRO A 84 -12.29 -5.46 -2.79
C PRO A 84 -10.87 -5.58 -3.37
N PRO A 85 -10.12 -6.67 -3.09
CA PRO A 85 -8.72 -6.80 -3.53
C PRO A 85 -8.48 -6.59 -5.02
N LEU A 86 -9.40 -7.04 -5.89
CA LEU A 86 -9.26 -6.87 -7.34
C LEU A 86 -9.41 -5.41 -7.79
N GLU A 87 -10.27 -4.63 -7.14
CA GLU A 87 -10.40 -3.19 -7.42
C GLU A 87 -9.20 -2.41 -6.87
N ALA A 88 -8.68 -2.84 -5.71
CA ALA A 88 -7.43 -2.29 -5.17
C ALA A 88 -6.26 -2.50 -6.13
N VAL A 89 -6.13 -3.68 -6.76
CA VAL A 89 -5.13 -3.95 -7.82
C VAL A 89 -5.23 -2.94 -8.95
N LYS A 90 -6.43 -2.73 -9.51
CA LYS A 90 -6.64 -1.79 -10.62
C LYS A 90 -6.26 -0.37 -10.24
N LEU A 91 -6.58 0.04 -9.02
CA LEU A 91 -6.25 1.36 -8.49
C LEU A 91 -4.72 1.55 -8.43
N VAL A 92 -4.01 0.65 -7.74
CA VAL A 92 -2.56 0.80 -7.54
C VAL A 92 -1.77 0.62 -8.84
N ARG A 93 -2.23 -0.25 -9.76
CA ARG A 93 -1.63 -0.37 -11.10
C ARG A 93 -1.76 0.93 -11.89
N ARG A 94 -2.95 1.56 -11.86
CA ARG A 94 -3.18 2.87 -12.49
C ARG A 94 -2.28 3.95 -11.89
N MET A 95 -2.21 4.05 -10.56
CA MET A 95 -1.34 5.02 -9.88
C MET A 95 0.13 4.82 -10.24
N ALA A 96 0.55 3.57 -10.42
CA ALA A 96 1.91 3.22 -10.77
C ALA A 96 2.22 3.32 -12.28
N GLY A 97 1.24 3.65 -13.13
CA GLY A 97 1.41 3.66 -14.58
C GLY A 97 1.80 2.29 -15.14
N VAL A 98 1.31 1.21 -14.54
CA VAL A 98 1.46 -0.16 -15.06
C VAL A 98 0.13 -0.64 -15.63
N ALA A 99 0.23 -1.44 -16.68
CA ALA A 99 -0.91 -1.91 -17.45
C ALA A 99 -1.77 -2.90 -16.63
N ASN A 100 -3.07 -2.96 -16.97
CA ASN A 100 -4.11 -3.68 -16.19
C ASN A 100 -4.49 -5.06 -16.75
N ASP A 101 -3.84 -5.46 -17.83
CA ASP A 101 -3.99 -6.73 -18.56
C ASP A 101 -3.80 -7.98 -17.68
#